data_AF-A0A3M7NY87-F1
#
_entry.id   AF-A0A3M7NY87-F1
#
_cell.length_a   1.000
_cell.length_b   1.000
_cell.length_c   1.000
_cell.angle_alpha   90.00
_cell.angle_beta   90.00
_cell.angle_gamma   90.00
#
_symmetry.space_group_name_H-M   'P 1'
#
loop_
_entity.id
_entity.type
_entity.pdbx_description
1 polymer ?
#
loop_
_entity_poly.entity_id
_entity_poly.type
_entity_poly.pdbx_seq_one_letter_code
_entity_poly.pdbx_strand_id
1 'polypeptide(L)'
;MPQFILSLNAGSSSLKCSLYQLSQGKTLEWLGSAEVSSVNQPPCKLKYVRGSSKQASQLDDINTHRQAFEHVLNAFLLDRDIEVSSKEDIRYACHRVVQGGDFEEDQLITKETFHKIEALSDLAPLHNASAVQLMVACHDHLPRVTNVACFDSAFHTTMPDYVKTYAIDQKVAKGRGLRKYGFHGLSYSYILRIISKFIDKPPEQTSLIALHLGSGASACAIKNGRSIDTTMGLTPVSGLPGGTRSGDIDPSLVFHYTSDASKLSPSSTKDLHISTVEEILNKKSGWKALTGTTNFGEIGRPDAPESHKLAFNIFVDRLVGYIGNYYVKLGGQVDAIVFTGGIGQNSVYLRQVVIEKCHCLGFTLDENKNQNPVRGSVVDIGKSGKPRSLVCETDEDYEMAFRGASARYDDVSLKNTPDAAGQFLLDGATKRRQPSSSSEFIGQSSFTKHSMVEEKSVVNVSWSIHRGWI
;
A
#
# COMPACT_ATOMS: atom_id res chain seq x y z
N MET A 1 10.80 25.49 -21.30
CA MET A 1 11.62 25.03 -20.17
C MET A 1 11.28 23.57 -19.90
N PRO A 2 12.28 22.70 -19.69
CA PRO A 2 12.03 21.34 -19.23
C PRO A 2 11.23 21.38 -17.92
N GLN A 3 10.29 20.45 -17.75
CA GLN A 3 9.50 20.36 -16.52
C GLN A 3 9.98 19.15 -15.74
N PHE A 4 10.52 19.38 -14.54
CA PHE A 4 10.95 18.31 -13.67
C PHE A 4 9.87 17.91 -12.67
N ILE A 5 9.79 16.62 -12.40
CA ILE A 5 8.80 16.00 -11.52
C ILE A 5 9.52 15.15 -10.49
N LEU A 6 9.23 15.38 -9.21
CA LEU A 6 9.63 14.50 -8.13
C LEU A 6 8.51 13.50 -7.84
N SER A 7 8.87 12.24 -7.67
CA SER A 7 8.03 11.21 -7.06
C SER A 7 8.55 10.91 -5.68
N LEU A 8 7.70 11.04 -4.67
CA LEU A 8 8.03 11.09 -3.26
C LEU A 8 7.32 9.98 -2.49
N ASN A 9 8.09 9.09 -1.87
CA ASN A 9 7.58 7.93 -1.12
C ASN A 9 8.22 7.86 0.26
N ALA A 10 7.46 8.23 1.30
CA ALA A 10 7.89 8.11 2.68
C ALA A 10 7.37 6.81 3.32
N GLY A 11 8.30 5.99 3.80
CA GLY A 11 8.02 4.93 4.75
C GLY A 11 8.19 5.41 6.20
N SER A 12 7.88 4.54 7.16
CA SER A 12 8.03 4.86 8.59
C SER A 12 9.46 5.22 8.99
N SER A 13 10.46 4.72 8.26
CA SER A 13 11.89 4.90 8.56
C SER A 13 12.75 5.13 7.31
N SER A 14 12.13 5.45 6.19
CA SER A 14 12.83 5.73 4.93
C SER A 14 12.09 6.77 4.11
N LEU A 15 12.83 7.43 3.23
CA LEU A 15 12.34 8.38 2.25
C LEU A 15 13.01 8.07 0.92
N LYS A 16 12.23 7.74 -0.10
CA LYS A 16 12.70 7.58 -1.47
C LYS A 16 12.15 8.71 -2.32
N CYS A 17 13.01 9.26 -3.18
CA CYS A 17 12.65 10.23 -4.18
C CYS A 17 13.22 9.84 -5.54
N SER A 18 12.41 9.95 -6.58
CA SER A 18 12.81 9.75 -7.97
C SER A 18 12.56 11.02 -8.75
N LEU A 19 13.54 11.43 -9.57
CA LEU A 19 13.47 12.64 -10.40
C LEU A 19 13.25 12.25 -11.86
N TYR A 20 12.26 12.91 -12.48
CA TYR A 20 11.92 12.71 -13.88
C TYR A 20 11.93 14.04 -14.63
N GLN A 21 12.28 13.97 -15.92
CA GLN A 21 12.13 15.06 -16.87
C GLN A 21 10.98 14.75 -17.83
N LEU A 22 10.04 15.68 -17.92
CA LEU A 22 8.96 15.62 -18.90
C LEU A 22 9.41 16.31 -20.19
N SER A 23 9.55 15.53 -21.25
CA SER A 23 9.86 16.04 -22.58
C SER A 23 8.61 16.59 -23.29
N GLN A 24 8.80 17.36 -24.37
CA GLN A 24 7.68 17.91 -25.16
C GLN A 24 6.74 16.83 -25.75
N GLY A 25 7.20 15.58 -25.88
CA GLY A 25 6.41 14.44 -26.37
C GLY A 25 5.57 13.73 -25.29
N LYS A 26 5.38 14.33 -24.10
CA LYS A 26 4.76 13.71 -22.92
C LYS A 26 5.45 12.41 -22.47
N THR A 27 6.72 12.22 -22.84
CA THR A 27 7.53 11.10 -22.34
C THR A 27 8.26 11.54 -21.07
N LEU A 28 8.24 10.66 -20.07
CA LEU A 28 9.01 10.83 -18.85
C LEU A 28 10.31 10.07 -18.96
N GLU A 29 11.40 10.80 -18.80
CA GLU A 29 12.74 10.25 -18.66
C GLU A 29 13.13 10.23 -17.18
N TRP A 30 13.61 9.09 -16.70
CA TRP A 30 14.13 8.99 -15.34
C TRP A 30 15.56 9.50 -15.28
N LEU A 31 15.82 10.50 -14.43
CA LEU A 31 17.14 11.12 -14.30
C LEU A 31 17.94 10.56 -13.13
N GLY A 32 17.26 10.05 -12.09
CA GLY A 32 17.92 9.49 -10.93
C GLY A 32 16.98 9.24 -9.77
N SER A 33 17.48 8.58 -8.73
CA SER A 33 16.78 8.37 -7.48
C SER A 33 17.71 8.55 -6.29
N ALA A 34 17.18 9.11 -5.21
CA ALA A 34 17.85 9.23 -3.92
C ALA A 34 16.97 8.60 -2.84
N GLU A 35 17.59 7.88 -1.92
CA GLU A 35 16.92 7.21 -0.81
C GLU A 35 17.69 7.47 0.49
N VAL A 36 17.01 7.98 1.51
CA VAL A 36 17.50 8.00 2.87
C VAL A 36 16.80 6.89 3.65
N SER A 37 17.58 6.01 4.26
CA SER A 37 17.10 4.90 5.08
C SER A 37 17.56 5.04 6.53
N SER A 38 16.84 4.37 7.43
CA SER A 38 17.09 4.37 8.87
C SER A 38 16.90 5.74 9.55
N VAL A 39 15.92 6.53 9.08
CA VAL A 39 15.59 7.87 9.65
C VAL A 39 15.35 7.85 11.16
N ASN A 40 14.87 6.72 11.70
CA ASN A 40 14.61 6.55 13.14
C ASN A 40 15.66 5.67 13.85
N GLN A 41 16.72 5.25 13.14
CA GLN A 41 17.79 4.37 13.65
C GLN A 41 19.17 4.81 13.11
N PRO A 42 19.74 5.92 13.64
CA PRO A 42 21.03 6.42 13.17
C PRO A 42 22.17 5.39 13.27
N PRO A 43 23.21 5.47 12.40
CA PRO A 43 23.38 6.46 11.35
C PRO A 43 22.46 6.22 10.15
N CYS A 44 21.92 7.31 9.59
CA CYS A 44 21.14 7.24 8.36
C CYS A 44 22.05 6.86 7.19
N LYS A 45 21.48 6.23 6.16
CA LYS A 45 22.21 5.93 4.92
C LYS A 45 21.52 6.61 3.75
N LEU A 46 22.24 7.48 3.05
CA LEU A 46 21.83 8.02 1.77
C LEU A 46 22.40 7.16 0.66
N LYS A 47 21.52 6.74 -0.24
CA LYS A 47 21.87 6.06 -1.48
C LYS A 47 21.39 6.91 -2.64
N TYR A 48 22.29 7.22 -3.56
CA TYR A 48 22.00 7.97 -4.77
C TYR A 48 22.33 7.13 -6.01
N VAL A 49 21.44 7.15 -6.99
CA VAL A 49 21.56 6.36 -8.22
C VAL A 49 21.22 7.24 -9.41
N ARG A 50 22.11 7.26 -10.41
CA ARG A 50 21.90 7.89 -11.72
C ARG A 50 22.52 7.01 -12.80
N GLY A 51 21.71 6.54 -13.75
CA GLY A 51 22.16 5.57 -14.75
C GLY A 51 22.84 4.36 -14.11
N SER A 52 24.09 4.08 -14.49
CA SER A 52 24.92 3.04 -13.87
C SER A 52 25.64 3.48 -12.59
N SER A 53 25.71 4.78 -12.31
CA SER A 53 26.37 5.34 -11.13
C SER A 53 25.55 5.09 -9.87
N LYS A 54 26.21 4.59 -8.83
CA LYS A 54 25.65 4.33 -7.51
C LYS A 54 26.59 4.87 -6.46
N GLN A 55 26.10 5.77 -5.62
CA GLN A 55 26.82 6.33 -4.49
C GLN A 55 26.07 6.01 -3.20
N ALA A 56 26.80 5.78 -2.12
CA ALA A 56 26.25 5.60 -0.80
C ALA A 56 27.09 6.35 0.22
N SER A 57 26.44 7.06 1.13
CA SER A 57 27.08 7.77 2.23
C SER A 57 26.30 7.56 3.52
N GLN A 58 27.01 7.66 4.65
CA GLN A 58 26.39 7.78 5.95
C GLN A 58 26.06 9.24 6.20
N LEU A 59 24.91 9.48 6.80
CA LEU A 59 24.48 10.79 7.25
C LEU A 59 24.30 10.73 8.77
N ASP A 60 25.14 11.49 9.46
CA ASP A 60 25.05 11.69 10.90
C ASP A 60 23.99 12.78 11.18
N ASP A 61 23.32 12.70 12.34
CA ASP A 61 22.37 13.71 12.85
C ASP A 61 21.08 13.97 12.03
N ILE A 62 20.62 13.01 11.23
CA ILE A 62 19.27 13.05 10.65
C ILE A 62 18.29 12.34 11.56
N ASN A 63 17.36 13.11 12.11
CA ASN A 63 16.34 12.61 13.04
C ASN A 63 14.91 12.86 12.55
N THR A 64 14.73 13.47 11.37
CA THR A 64 13.41 13.83 10.83
C THR A 64 13.32 13.61 9.32
N HIS A 65 12.12 13.27 8.82
CA HIS A 65 11.83 13.23 7.38
C HIS A 65 12.09 14.57 6.68
N ARG A 66 11.98 15.69 7.42
CA ARG A 66 12.29 17.03 6.92
C ARG A 66 13.76 17.19 6.53
N GLN A 67 14.67 16.81 7.44
CA GLN A 67 16.11 16.81 7.15
C GLN A 67 16.45 15.79 6.07
N ALA A 68 15.86 14.60 6.12
CA ALA A 68 16.08 13.57 5.09
C ALA A 68 15.72 14.07 3.69
N PHE A 69 14.62 14.83 3.55
CA PHE A 69 14.21 15.39 2.26
C PHE A 69 15.19 16.44 1.74
N GLU A 70 15.76 17.27 2.61
CA GLU A 70 16.79 18.24 2.23
C GLU A 70 18.02 17.58 1.59
N HIS A 71 18.52 16.49 2.21
CA HIS A 71 19.67 15.76 1.68
C HIS A 71 19.37 15.09 0.33
N VAL A 72 18.17 14.53 0.19
CA VAL A 72 17.68 13.96 -1.07
C VAL A 72 17.61 15.01 -2.17
N LEU A 73 17.06 16.19 -1.86
CA LEU A 73 16.95 17.29 -2.81
C LEU A 73 18.34 17.81 -3.23
N ASN A 74 19.24 18.00 -2.26
CA ASN A 74 20.61 18.43 -2.51
C ASN A 74 21.40 17.42 -3.35
N ALA A 75 21.14 16.11 -3.22
CA ALA A 75 21.77 15.10 -4.06
C ALA A 75 21.47 15.31 -5.55
N PHE A 76 20.26 15.77 -5.90
CA PHE A 76 19.92 16.11 -7.29
C PHE A 76 20.50 17.46 -7.71
N LEU A 77 20.37 18.50 -6.88
CA LEU A 77 20.82 19.87 -7.22
C LEU A 77 22.34 20.01 -7.35
N LEU A 78 23.10 19.15 -6.67
CA LEU A 78 24.57 19.16 -6.71
C LEU A 78 25.14 18.24 -7.80
N ASP A 79 24.31 17.43 -8.46
CA ASP A 79 24.75 16.58 -9.56
C ASP A 79 24.85 17.38 -10.86
N ARG A 80 26.09 17.66 -11.28
CA ARG A 80 26.39 18.47 -12.47
C ARG A 80 25.98 17.80 -13.79
N ASP A 81 25.68 16.50 -13.77
CA ASP A 81 25.22 15.77 -14.94
C ASP A 81 23.68 15.77 -15.07
N ILE A 82 22.97 16.43 -14.16
CA ILE A 82 21.52 16.65 -14.21
C ILE A 82 21.27 18.14 -14.50
N GLU A 83 20.38 18.45 -15.46
CA GLU A 83 20.10 19.84 -15.89
C GLU A 83 19.28 20.67 -14.89
N VAL A 84 18.95 20.12 -13.72
CA VAL A 84 18.24 20.84 -12.65
C VAL A 84 19.20 21.83 -12.01
N SER A 85 19.09 23.10 -12.40
CA SER A 85 20.01 24.15 -11.97
C SER A 85 19.56 24.84 -10.68
N SER A 86 18.26 24.72 -10.36
CA SER A 86 17.64 25.38 -9.21
C SER A 86 16.41 24.61 -8.71
N LYS A 87 15.95 24.95 -7.51
CA LYS A 87 14.73 24.40 -6.92
C LYS A 87 13.49 24.77 -7.73
N GLU A 88 13.54 25.91 -8.41
CA GLU A 88 12.47 26.49 -9.23
C GLU A 88 12.22 25.71 -10.53
N ASP A 89 13.18 24.89 -10.98
CA ASP A 89 13.02 24.03 -12.14
C ASP A 89 12.06 22.84 -11.86
N ILE A 90 11.90 22.48 -10.59
CA ILE A 90 11.01 21.41 -10.14
C ILE A 90 9.57 21.94 -10.11
N ARG A 91 8.76 21.46 -11.05
CA ARG A 91 7.38 21.95 -11.24
C ARG A 91 6.35 21.16 -10.44
N TYR A 92 6.54 19.84 -10.33
CA TYR A 92 5.59 18.96 -9.65
C TYR A 92 6.29 18.08 -8.63
N ALA A 93 5.61 17.82 -7.51
CA ALA A 93 6.00 16.85 -6.50
C ALA A 93 4.81 15.92 -6.23
N CYS A 94 4.93 14.66 -6.62
CA CYS A 94 3.91 13.63 -6.47
C CYS A 94 4.19 12.81 -5.22
N HIS A 95 3.30 12.92 -4.23
CA HIS A 95 3.40 12.28 -2.92
C HIS A 95 2.57 11.02 -2.89
N ARG A 96 3.22 9.88 -2.60
CA ARG A 96 2.49 8.64 -2.33
C ARG A 96 1.74 8.76 -1.01
N VAL A 97 0.44 8.52 -1.04
CA VAL A 97 -0.42 8.42 0.13
C VAL A 97 -1.07 7.04 0.14
N VAL A 98 -0.96 6.32 1.25
CA VAL A 98 -1.47 4.96 1.32
C VAL A 98 -3.00 4.95 1.37
N GLN A 99 -3.59 5.69 2.29
CA GLN A 99 -5.05 5.76 2.46
C GLN A 99 -5.61 7.08 1.94
N GLY A 100 -6.37 7.02 0.84
CA GLY A 100 -7.07 8.15 0.23
C GLY A 100 -8.53 8.31 0.63
N GLY A 101 -9.09 7.38 1.42
CA GLY A 101 -10.49 7.45 1.79
C GLY A 101 -11.38 7.40 0.54
N ASP A 102 -12.17 8.45 0.33
CA ASP A 102 -13.09 8.57 -0.82
C ASP A 102 -12.46 9.28 -2.03
N PHE A 103 -11.16 9.61 -2.01
CA PHE A 103 -10.49 10.15 -3.19
C PHE A 103 -10.38 9.07 -4.28
N GLU A 104 -11.09 9.29 -5.38
CA GLU A 104 -11.11 8.39 -6.56
C GLU A 104 -9.94 8.63 -7.51
N GLU A 105 -9.31 9.81 -7.43
CA GLU A 105 -8.24 10.25 -8.32
C GLU A 105 -7.19 11.05 -7.56
N ASP A 106 -6.04 11.26 -8.21
CA ASP A 106 -4.94 12.05 -7.64
C ASP A 106 -5.37 13.51 -7.45
N GLN A 107 -5.01 14.08 -6.30
CA GLN A 107 -5.48 15.42 -5.91
C GLN A 107 -4.34 16.42 -5.88
N LEU A 108 -4.59 17.66 -6.34
CA LEU A 108 -3.71 18.77 -6.00
C LEU A 108 -3.76 18.99 -4.49
N ILE A 109 -2.59 19.21 -3.89
CA ILE A 109 -2.50 19.50 -2.46
C ILE A 109 -2.76 20.99 -2.26
N THR A 110 -3.98 21.27 -1.81
CA THR A 110 -4.47 22.56 -1.34
C THR A 110 -4.63 22.48 0.18
N LYS A 111 -4.97 23.59 0.83
CA LYS A 111 -5.30 23.58 2.27
C LYS A 111 -6.40 22.57 2.60
N GLU A 112 -7.46 22.53 1.79
CA GLU A 112 -8.61 21.64 2.02
C GLU A 112 -8.23 20.17 1.85
N THR A 113 -7.56 19.83 0.75
CA THR A 113 -7.18 18.43 0.47
C THR A 113 -6.12 17.95 1.46
N PHE A 114 -5.18 18.81 1.87
CA PHE A 114 -4.21 18.48 2.93
C PHE A 114 -4.91 18.12 4.25
N HIS A 115 -5.88 18.92 4.72
CA HIS A 115 -6.61 18.60 5.95
C HIS A 115 -7.44 17.33 5.84
N LYS A 116 -8.01 17.03 4.67
CA LYS A 116 -8.68 15.74 4.43
C LYS A 116 -7.70 14.58 4.53
N ILE A 117 -6.53 14.67 3.90
CA ILE A 117 -5.47 13.65 3.97
C ILE A 117 -4.97 13.48 5.41
N GLU A 118 -4.79 14.58 6.12
CA GLU A 118 -4.39 14.58 7.53
C GLU A 118 -5.41 13.83 8.40
N ALA A 119 -6.71 14.10 8.22
CA ALA A 119 -7.79 13.40 8.93
C ALA A 119 -7.85 11.90 8.61
N LEU A 120 -7.47 11.48 7.40
CA LEU A 120 -7.37 10.06 7.03
C LEU A 120 -6.24 9.32 7.78
N SER A 121 -5.33 10.03 8.44
CA SER A 121 -4.34 9.39 9.31
C SER A 121 -4.98 8.64 10.47
N ASP A 122 -6.20 9.00 10.89
CA ASP A 122 -6.92 8.24 11.93
C ASP A 122 -7.35 6.85 11.42
N LEU A 123 -7.54 6.66 10.11
CA LEU A 123 -7.87 5.36 9.50
C LEU A 123 -6.64 4.50 9.20
N ALA A 124 -5.49 5.12 8.96
CA ALA A 124 -4.24 4.44 8.61
C ALA A 124 -3.01 5.14 9.23
N PRO A 125 -2.91 5.18 10.57
CA PRO A 125 -1.92 6.00 11.27
C PRO A 125 -0.49 5.62 10.90
N LEU A 126 -0.21 4.31 10.84
CA LEU A 126 1.08 3.74 10.48
C LEU A 126 1.58 4.08 9.07
N HIS A 127 0.72 4.62 8.21
CA HIS A 127 1.00 4.78 6.79
C HIS A 127 0.89 6.22 6.30
N ASN A 128 -0.13 6.97 6.71
CA ASN A 128 -0.36 8.32 6.21
C ASN A 128 0.48 9.39 6.95
N ALA A 129 0.85 9.17 8.22
CA ALA A 129 1.57 10.17 9.01
C ALA A 129 2.90 10.60 8.37
N SER A 130 3.69 9.65 7.86
CA SER A 130 4.96 9.94 7.18
C SER A 130 4.77 10.68 5.85
N ALA A 131 3.69 10.40 5.12
CA ALA A 131 3.36 11.11 3.89
C ALA A 131 2.99 12.57 4.16
N VAL A 132 2.18 12.82 5.20
CA VAL A 132 1.80 14.18 5.62
C VAL A 132 3.03 14.99 6.04
N GLN A 133 3.94 14.41 6.82
CA GLN A 133 5.19 15.06 7.21
C GLN A 133 6.07 15.42 5.99
N LEU A 134 6.13 14.52 4.99
CA LEU A 134 6.87 14.79 3.76
C LEU A 134 6.24 15.89 2.91
N MET A 135 4.91 15.99 2.86
CA MET A 135 4.21 17.09 2.18
C MET A 135 4.59 18.45 2.78
N VAL A 136 4.61 18.54 4.11
CA VAL A 136 5.05 19.75 4.81
C VAL A 136 6.51 20.06 4.52
N ALA A 137 7.40 19.07 4.60
CA ALA A 137 8.82 19.25 4.30
C ALA A 137 9.06 19.68 2.85
N CYS A 138 8.31 19.11 1.90
CA CYS A 138 8.40 19.46 0.48
C CYS A 138 7.96 20.90 0.25
N HIS A 139 6.85 21.33 0.86
CA HIS A 139 6.37 22.70 0.79
C HIS A 139 7.40 23.72 1.32
N ASP A 140 8.01 23.42 2.47
CA ASP A 140 9.04 24.29 3.07
C ASP A 140 10.25 24.47 2.16
N HIS A 141 10.72 23.39 1.52
CA HIS A 141 11.94 23.39 0.71
C HIS A 141 11.72 23.83 -0.73
N LEU A 142 10.52 23.61 -1.28
CA LEU A 142 10.13 23.88 -2.66
C LEU A 142 8.82 24.70 -2.70
N PRO A 143 8.80 25.96 -2.24
CA PRO A 143 7.57 26.73 -2.04
C PRO A 143 6.80 27.05 -3.34
N ARG A 144 7.42 26.88 -4.51
CA ARG A 144 6.77 27.10 -5.82
C ARG A 144 6.30 25.81 -6.50
N VAL A 145 6.56 24.64 -5.90
CA VAL A 145 6.20 23.36 -6.51
C VAL A 145 4.69 23.12 -6.40
N THR A 146 4.12 22.57 -7.46
CA THR A 146 2.75 22.04 -7.40
C THR A 146 2.79 20.65 -6.79
N ASN A 147 2.27 20.54 -5.56
CA ASN A 147 2.19 19.27 -4.85
C ASN A 147 0.95 18.48 -5.28
N VAL A 148 1.11 17.18 -5.53
CA VAL A 148 0.05 16.24 -5.93
C VAL A 148 0.06 15.06 -4.96
N ALA A 149 -1.09 14.65 -4.44
CA ALA A 149 -1.24 13.44 -3.65
C ALA A 149 -1.74 12.29 -4.55
N CYS A 150 -1.00 11.19 -4.57
CA CYS A 150 -1.28 9.99 -5.34
C CYS A 150 -1.64 8.84 -4.41
N PHE A 151 -2.85 8.30 -4.53
CA PHE A 151 -3.42 7.38 -3.53
C PHE A 151 -3.33 5.92 -3.94
N ASP A 152 -2.80 5.07 -3.06
CA ASP A 152 -2.83 3.61 -3.27
C ASP A 152 -4.24 3.02 -3.24
N SER A 153 -5.19 3.67 -2.58
CA SER A 153 -6.59 3.22 -2.54
C SER A 153 -7.41 3.64 -3.76
N ALA A 154 -6.98 4.64 -4.53
CA ALA A 154 -7.77 5.23 -5.61
C ALA A 154 -8.16 4.21 -6.70
N PHE A 155 -7.24 3.32 -7.09
CA PHE A 155 -7.50 2.29 -8.11
C PHE A 155 -8.65 1.34 -7.74
N HIS A 156 -8.91 1.18 -6.44
CA HIS A 156 -9.88 0.24 -5.88
C HIS A 156 -11.27 0.86 -5.65
N THR A 157 -11.44 2.16 -5.93
CA THR A 157 -12.75 2.83 -5.81
C THR A 157 -13.80 2.25 -6.74
N THR A 158 -13.38 1.54 -7.79
CA THR A 158 -14.27 0.82 -8.72
C THR A 158 -14.84 -0.49 -8.18
N MET A 159 -14.42 -0.98 -7.00
CA MET A 159 -14.98 -2.21 -6.42
C MET A 159 -16.50 -2.06 -6.16
N PRO A 160 -17.33 -3.10 -6.38
CA PRO A 160 -18.76 -3.04 -6.06
C PRO A 160 -19.02 -2.91 -4.56
N ASP A 161 -20.15 -2.29 -4.16
CA ASP A 161 -20.47 -2.06 -2.75
C ASP A 161 -20.52 -3.34 -1.92
N TYR A 162 -21.01 -4.46 -2.48
CA TYR A 162 -21.04 -5.75 -1.79
C TYR A 162 -19.65 -6.36 -1.57
N VAL A 163 -18.62 -5.87 -2.26
CA VAL A 163 -17.21 -6.23 -2.02
C VAL A 163 -16.58 -5.31 -0.98
N LYS A 164 -16.94 -4.01 -1.00
CA LYS A 164 -16.38 -3.01 -0.09
C LYS A 164 -16.98 -3.06 1.32
N THR A 165 -18.22 -3.54 1.45
CA THR A 165 -18.99 -3.46 2.70
C THR A 165 -18.67 -4.61 3.65
N TYR A 166 -18.35 -4.28 4.90
CA TYR A 166 -18.30 -5.26 5.98
C TYR A 166 -19.69 -5.50 6.57
N ALA A 167 -20.02 -6.75 6.90
CA ALA A 167 -21.29 -7.14 7.52
C ALA A 167 -21.33 -6.79 9.02
N ILE A 168 -21.30 -5.48 9.32
CA ILE A 168 -21.37 -4.89 10.66
C ILE A 168 -22.45 -3.79 10.69
N ASP A 169 -22.67 -3.13 11.84
CA ASP A 169 -23.60 -2.00 11.91
C ASP A 169 -23.22 -0.90 10.90
N GLN A 170 -24.06 -0.72 9.89
CA GLN A 170 -23.81 0.20 8.79
C GLN A 170 -23.85 1.67 9.20
N LYS A 171 -24.56 2.03 10.29
CA LYS A 171 -24.54 3.40 10.81
C LYS A 171 -23.16 3.71 11.39
N VAL A 172 -22.63 2.80 12.19
CA VAL A 172 -21.27 2.92 12.76
C VAL A 172 -20.22 2.89 11.65
N ALA A 173 -20.34 1.95 10.71
CA ALA A 173 -19.39 1.79 9.63
C ALA A 173 -19.29 3.04 8.75
N LYS A 174 -20.43 3.57 8.27
CA LYS A 174 -20.45 4.79 7.44
C LYS A 174 -19.95 6.01 8.19
N GLY A 175 -20.36 6.20 9.44
CA GLY A 175 -19.92 7.34 10.26
C GLY A 175 -18.42 7.35 10.58
N ARG A 176 -17.74 6.21 10.42
CA ARG A 176 -16.31 6.04 10.70
C ARG A 176 -15.50 5.60 9.48
N GLY A 177 -16.07 5.57 8.28
CA GLY A 177 -15.37 5.10 7.07
C GLY A 177 -14.93 3.63 7.12
N LEU A 178 -15.59 2.76 7.89
CA LEU A 178 -15.19 1.36 8.03
C LEU A 178 -15.67 0.53 6.84
N ARG A 179 -14.79 0.37 5.85
CA ARG A 179 -15.01 -0.43 4.65
C ARG A 179 -13.68 -0.95 4.12
N LYS A 180 -13.76 -1.88 3.18
CA LYS A 180 -12.59 -2.27 2.39
C LYS A 180 -12.24 -1.13 1.42
N TYR A 181 -10.99 -0.69 1.50
CA TYR A 181 -10.39 0.31 0.62
C TYR A 181 -9.48 -0.35 -0.41
N GLY A 182 -8.58 -1.22 0.04
CA GLY A 182 -7.54 -1.78 -0.82
C GLY A 182 -6.33 -0.86 -1.01
N PHE A 183 -5.18 -1.44 -1.35
CA PHE A 183 -3.90 -0.72 -1.49
C PHE A 183 -3.02 -1.35 -2.58
N HIS A 184 -1.84 -0.77 -2.81
CA HIS A 184 -0.97 -1.02 -3.97
C HIS A 184 -1.64 -0.63 -5.31
N GLY A 185 -2.61 0.28 -5.28
CA GLY A 185 -3.31 0.76 -6.47
C GLY A 185 -2.40 1.44 -7.48
N LEU A 186 -1.32 2.11 -7.03
CA LEU A 186 -0.32 2.67 -7.94
C LEU A 186 0.40 1.57 -8.72
N SER A 187 0.78 0.48 -8.04
CA SER A 187 1.35 -0.69 -8.71
C SER A 187 0.35 -1.33 -9.67
N TYR A 188 -0.91 -1.53 -9.26
CA TYR A 188 -1.92 -2.15 -10.13
C TYR A 188 -2.26 -1.29 -11.36
N SER A 189 -2.28 0.05 -11.22
CA SER A 189 -2.40 0.99 -12.34
C SER A 189 -1.26 0.81 -13.34
N TYR A 190 -0.02 0.80 -12.84
CA TYR A 190 1.17 0.56 -13.66
C TYR A 190 1.10 -0.79 -14.40
N ILE A 191 0.81 -1.86 -13.66
CA ILE A 191 0.68 -3.22 -14.20
C ILE A 191 -0.36 -3.25 -15.31
N LEU A 192 -1.57 -2.71 -15.06
CA LEU A 192 -2.63 -2.71 -16.05
C LEU A 192 -2.17 -2.02 -17.34
N ARG A 193 -1.55 -0.84 -17.25
CA ARG A 193 -1.08 -0.07 -18.40
C ARG A 193 -0.02 -0.83 -19.20
N ILE A 194 0.99 -1.37 -18.52
CA ILE A 194 2.11 -2.05 -19.17
C ILE A 194 1.70 -3.41 -19.74
N ILE A 195 0.90 -4.19 -19.01
CA ILE A 195 0.45 -5.52 -19.45
C ILE A 195 -0.53 -5.39 -20.62
N SER A 196 -1.46 -4.45 -20.58
CA SER A 196 -2.41 -4.19 -21.68
C SER A 196 -1.66 -3.90 -22.98
N LYS A 197 -0.61 -3.06 -22.92
CA LYS A 197 0.28 -2.81 -24.06
C LYS A 197 1.03 -4.08 -24.50
N PHE A 198 1.54 -4.87 -23.57
CA PHE A 198 2.28 -6.10 -23.87
C PHE A 198 1.42 -7.17 -24.58
N ILE A 199 0.16 -7.31 -24.18
CA ILE A 199 -0.77 -8.28 -24.79
C ILE A 199 -1.56 -7.71 -25.99
N ASP A 200 -1.23 -6.48 -26.41
CA ASP A 200 -1.89 -5.76 -27.50
C ASP A 200 -3.42 -5.66 -27.32
N LYS A 201 -3.84 -5.21 -26.14
CA LYS A 201 -5.25 -5.06 -25.77
C LYS A 201 -5.47 -3.73 -25.05
N PRO A 202 -6.56 -2.98 -25.33
CA PRO A 202 -6.87 -1.77 -24.57
C PRO A 202 -7.08 -2.07 -23.07
N PRO A 203 -6.62 -1.22 -22.14
CA PRO A 203 -6.82 -1.42 -20.70
C PRO A 203 -8.26 -1.73 -20.30
N GLU A 204 -9.23 -1.07 -20.92
CA GLU A 204 -10.66 -1.20 -20.65
C GLU A 204 -11.25 -2.56 -21.07
N GLN A 205 -10.48 -3.36 -21.80
CA GLN A 205 -10.85 -4.71 -22.20
C GLN A 205 -9.98 -5.78 -21.51
N THR A 206 -8.98 -5.37 -20.72
CA THR A 206 -8.01 -6.28 -20.10
C THR A 206 -8.51 -6.76 -18.74
N SER A 207 -8.47 -8.07 -18.52
CA SER A 207 -8.83 -8.72 -17.25
C SER A 207 -7.65 -9.52 -16.70
N LEU A 208 -7.21 -9.20 -15.48
CA LEU A 208 -5.99 -9.73 -14.87
C LEU A 208 -6.23 -10.23 -13.45
N ILE A 209 -5.46 -11.24 -13.06
CA ILE A 209 -5.17 -11.52 -11.65
C ILE A 209 -3.76 -11.00 -11.37
N ALA A 210 -3.65 -9.85 -10.72
CA ALA A 210 -2.37 -9.21 -10.44
C ALA A 210 -1.92 -9.47 -9.01
N LEU A 211 -0.70 -10.00 -8.85
CA LEU A 211 -0.10 -10.42 -7.58
C LEU A 211 1.07 -9.49 -7.26
N HIS A 212 0.86 -8.51 -6.40
CA HIS A 212 1.91 -7.65 -5.89
C HIS A 212 2.50 -8.29 -4.64
N LEU A 213 3.66 -8.94 -4.77
CA LEU A 213 4.25 -9.74 -3.71
C LEU A 213 5.55 -9.08 -3.25
N GLY A 214 5.56 -8.52 -2.04
CA GLY A 214 6.71 -7.88 -1.40
C GLY A 214 6.67 -8.05 0.12
N SER A 215 7.32 -7.15 0.86
CA SER A 215 7.24 -7.15 2.33
C SER A 215 5.81 -6.94 2.83
N GLY A 216 5.02 -6.11 2.13
CA GLY A 216 3.57 -6.19 2.08
C GLY A 216 3.14 -6.89 0.79
N ALA A 217 2.17 -7.79 0.87
CA ALA A 217 1.69 -8.55 -0.28
C ALA A 217 0.18 -8.38 -0.46
N SER A 218 -0.26 -8.27 -1.71
CA SER A 218 -1.67 -8.27 -2.06
C SER A 218 -1.92 -8.88 -3.44
N ALA A 219 -3.16 -9.32 -3.66
CA ALA A 219 -3.65 -9.68 -4.98
C ALA A 219 -4.86 -8.82 -5.37
N CYS A 220 -5.04 -8.55 -6.66
CA CYS A 220 -6.15 -7.77 -7.20
C CYS A 220 -6.79 -8.50 -8.39
N ALA A 221 -8.12 -8.56 -8.38
CA ALA A 221 -8.92 -8.95 -9.52
C ALA A 221 -9.24 -7.70 -10.35
N ILE A 222 -8.70 -7.63 -11.56
CA ILE A 222 -8.95 -6.54 -12.50
C ILE A 222 -9.84 -7.09 -13.60
N LYS A 223 -11.00 -6.46 -13.83
CA LYS A 223 -11.93 -6.80 -14.91
C LYS A 223 -12.15 -5.58 -15.77
N ASN A 224 -11.90 -5.70 -17.08
CA ASN A 224 -12.10 -4.61 -18.04
C ASN A 224 -11.41 -3.30 -17.57
N GLY A 225 -10.17 -3.44 -17.10
CA GLY A 225 -9.37 -2.32 -16.59
C GLY A 225 -9.76 -1.77 -15.22
N ARG A 226 -10.74 -2.36 -14.54
CA ARG A 226 -11.23 -1.88 -13.23
C ARG A 226 -10.96 -2.89 -12.13
N SER A 227 -10.58 -2.42 -10.94
CA SER A 227 -10.46 -3.27 -9.77
C SER A 227 -11.83 -3.68 -9.27
N ILE A 228 -12.14 -4.98 -9.32
CA ILE A 228 -13.41 -5.52 -8.82
C ILE A 228 -13.27 -6.17 -7.44
N ASP A 229 -12.06 -6.54 -7.04
CA ASP A 229 -11.70 -6.99 -5.69
C ASP A 229 -10.19 -6.88 -5.47
N THR A 230 -9.76 -6.81 -4.22
CA THR A 230 -8.35 -6.82 -3.79
C THR A 230 -8.23 -7.42 -2.41
N THR A 231 -7.09 -8.02 -2.07
CA THR A 231 -6.99 -8.80 -0.83
C THR A 231 -6.94 -7.91 0.42
N MET A 232 -6.36 -6.71 0.31
CA MET A 232 -6.30 -5.80 1.45
C MET A 232 -7.66 -5.15 1.72
N GLY A 233 -7.92 -4.89 3.00
CA GLY A 233 -9.21 -4.45 3.52
C GLY A 233 -9.25 -2.96 3.86
N LEU A 234 -9.73 -2.67 5.08
CA LEU A 234 -9.66 -1.34 5.70
C LEU A 234 -8.23 -0.82 5.79
N THR A 235 -7.29 -1.70 6.13
CA THR A 235 -5.86 -1.41 6.25
C THR A 235 -5.03 -2.46 5.51
N PRO A 236 -3.73 -2.22 5.27
CA PRO A 236 -2.84 -3.15 4.58
C PRO A 236 -2.52 -4.46 5.32
N VAL A 237 -3.17 -4.76 6.45
CA VAL A 237 -2.95 -5.98 7.24
C VAL A 237 -3.80 -7.16 6.78
N SER A 238 -5.01 -6.89 6.25
CA SER A 238 -5.91 -7.93 5.76
C SER A 238 -5.42 -8.50 4.42
N GLY A 239 -5.78 -9.75 4.14
CA GLY A 239 -5.38 -10.47 2.94
C GLY A 239 -4.21 -11.42 3.19
N LEU A 240 -3.19 -11.30 2.35
CA LEU A 240 -2.01 -12.15 2.40
C LEU A 240 -1.14 -11.80 3.62
N PRO A 241 -0.50 -12.81 4.26
CA PRO A 241 0.54 -12.52 5.24
C PRO A 241 1.71 -11.80 4.57
N GLY A 242 2.40 -10.98 5.34
CA GLY A 242 3.58 -10.22 4.92
C GLY A 242 4.81 -10.55 5.75
N GLY A 243 5.87 -9.76 5.57
CA GLY A 243 7.12 -9.85 6.34
C GLY A 243 6.90 -9.86 7.83
N THR A 244 6.12 -8.88 8.28
CA THR A 244 5.77 -8.69 9.69
C THR A 244 4.27 -8.61 9.93
N ARG A 245 3.46 -8.81 8.88
CA ARG A 245 2.00 -8.68 8.91
C ARG A 245 1.32 -10.04 8.96
N SER A 246 0.29 -10.18 9.78
CA SER A 246 -0.44 -11.45 9.96
C SER A 246 -1.15 -11.93 8.70
N GLY A 247 -1.63 -11.02 7.85
CA GLY A 247 -2.68 -11.35 6.90
C GLY A 247 -4.00 -11.60 7.62
N ASP A 248 -4.95 -12.24 6.93
CA ASP A 248 -6.22 -12.61 7.54
C ASP A 248 -6.07 -13.69 8.61
N ILE A 249 -6.73 -13.43 9.73
CA ILE A 249 -6.86 -14.29 10.90
C ILE A 249 -8.30 -14.16 11.44
N ASP A 250 -8.68 -15.04 12.34
CA ASP A 250 -9.93 -14.90 13.09
C ASP A 250 -9.92 -13.56 13.85
N PRO A 251 -10.91 -12.66 13.66
CA PRO A 251 -10.99 -11.39 14.39
C PRO A 251 -10.99 -11.54 15.91
N SER A 252 -11.53 -12.64 16.44
CA SER A 252 -11.60 -12.91 17.88
C SER A 252 -10.27 -13.40 18.46
N LEU A 253 -9.38 -13.95 17.62
CA LEU A 253 -8.06 -14.45 18.05
C LEU A 253 -7.26 -13.39 18.78
N VAL A 254 -7.38 -12.13 18.39
CA VAL A 254 -6.60 -11.04 18.97
C VAL A 254 -6.87 -10.82 20.45
N PHE A 255 -8.10 -11.07 20.91
CA PHE A 255 -8.50 -10.95 22.30
C PHE A 255 -8.05 -12.15 23.15
N HIS A 256 -7.79 -13.29 22.51
CA HIS A 256 -7.15 -14.44 23.15
C HIS A 256 -5.62 -14.33 23.17
N TYR A 257 -5.04 -13.63 22.19
CA TYR A 257 -3.60 -13.42 22.11
C TYR A 257 -3.10 -12.43 23.18
N THR A 258 -3.88 -11.39 23.48
CA THR A 258 -3.53 -10.40 24.50
C THR A 258 -4.77 -9.82 25.19
N SER A 259 -4.69 -9.65 26.51
CA SER A 259 -5.72 -8.95 27.30
C SER A 259 -5.77 -7.45 27.04
N ASP A 260 -4.74 -6.90 26.39
CA ASP A 260 -4.49 -5.47 26.25
C ASP A 260 -4.71 -4.99 24.80
N ALA A 261 -5.48 -5.73 24.01
CA ALA A 261 -5.65 -5.52 22.57
C ALA A 261 -5.96 -4.06 22.20
N SER A 262 -6.85 -3.40 22.94
CA SER A 262 -7.28 -2.01 22.69
C SER A 262 -6.45 -0.92 23.36
N LYS A 263 -5.46 -1.27 24.21
CA LYS A 263 -4.58 -0.28 24.86
C LYS A 263 -3.61 0.30 23.83
N LEU A 264 -3.08 1.50 24.11
CA LEU A 264 -2.02 2.09 23.28
C LEU A 264 -0.75 1.23 23.33
N SER A 265 -0.18 0.99 22.17
CA SER A 265 1.12 0.35 21.99
C SER A 265 2.23 1.25 22.56
N PRO A 266 3.34 0.67 23.09
CA PRO A 266 4.53 1.43 23.47
C PRO A 266 5.17 2.22 22.31
N SER A 267 4.89 1.83 21.06
CA SER A 267 5.36 2.53 19.86
C SER A 267 4.46 3.70 19.46
N SER A 268 3.37 3.94 20.21
CA SER A 268 2.49 5.08 19.96
C SER A 268 3.17 6.38 20.38
N THR A 269 2.93 7.43 19.63
CA THR A 269 3.35 8.79 19.98
C THR A 269 2.13 9.69 20.09
N LYS A 270 2.32 10.94 20.53
CA LYS A 270 1.24 11.95 20.57
C LYS A 270 0.54 12.10 19.21
N ASP A 271 1.28 11.91 18.12
CA ASP A 271 0.82 12.13 16.76
C ASP A 271 0.50 10.81 16.03
N LEU A 272 0.74 9.67 16.68
CA LEU A 272 0.58 8.33 16.11
C LEU A 272 -0.06 7.40 17.15
N HIS A 273 -1.38 7.29 17.11
CA HIS A 273 -2.14 6.40 17.99
C HIS A 273 -2.20 5.01 17.37
N ILE A 274 -1.57 4.03 17.99
CA ILE A 274 -1.56 2.64 17.54
C ILE A 274 -1.98 1.76 18.70
N SER A 275 -2.99 0.92 18.52
CA SER A 275 -3.35 -0.07 19.54
C SER A 275 -2.30 -1.20 19.63
N THR A 276 -2.20 -1.86 20.78
CA THR A 276 -1.33 -3.03 20.98
C THR A 276 -1.59 -4.10 19.91
N VAL A 277 -2.86 -4.34 19.56
CA VAL A 277 -3.21 -5.31 18.52
C VAL A 277 -2.71 -4.87 17.14
N GLU A 278 -2.81 -3.60 16.77
CA GLU A 278 -2.30 -3.10 15.49
C GLU A 278 -0.79 -3.28 15.39
N GLU A 279 -0.05 -3.04 16.47
CA GLU A 279 1.40 -3.29 16.51
C GLU A 279 1.71 -4.78 16.35
N ILE A 280 1.00 -5.65 17.08
CA ILE A 280 1.19 -7.11 16.98
C ILE A 280 0.96 -7.56 15.54
N LEU A 281 -0.19 -7.20 14.97
CA LEU A 281 -0.59 -7.68 13.65
C LEU A 281 0.24 -7.07 12.51
N ASN A 282 0.81 -5.87 12.67
CA ASN A 282 1.60 -5.23 11.61
C ASN A 282 3.12 -5.42 11.73
N LYS A 283 3.66 -5.56 12.94
CA LYS A 283 5.10 -5.51 13.21
C LYS A 283 5.66 -6.76 13.88
N LYS A 284 4.83 -7.53 14.60
CA LYS A 284 5.25 -8.72 15.38
C LYS A 284 4.66 -10.02 14.86
N SER A 285 4.04 -10.01 13.67
CA SER A 285 3.39 -11.17 13.04
C SER A 285 4.11 -11.55 11.73
N GLY A 286 3.42 -12.22 10.81
CA GLY A 286 3.93 -12.58 9.50
C GLY A 286 4.97 -13.70 9.54
N TRP A 287 5.65 -13.91 8.42
CA TRP A 287 6.64 -14.99 8.36
C TRP A 287 7.84 -14.76 9.27
N LYS A 288 8.19 -13.51 9.61
CA LYS A 288 9.21 -13.23 10.63
C LYS A 288 8.92 -13.91 11.96
N ALA A 289 7.66 -13.94 12.39
CA ALA A 289 7.28 -14.57 13.66
C ALA A 289 7.46 -16.11 13.63
N LEU A 290 7.48 -16.71 12.43
CA LEU A 290 7.65 -18.15 12.24
C LEU A 290 9.12 -18.54 11.98
N THR A 291 9.87 -17.69 11.27
CA THR A 291 11.21 -18.02 10.75
C THR A 291 12.34 -17.23 11.38
N GLY A 292 12.04 -16.13 12.07
CA GLY A 292 13.02 -15.17 12.59
C GLY A 292 13.54 -14.15 11.57
N THR A 293 13.21 -14.30 10.28
CA THR A 293 13.69 -13.42 9.19
C THR A 293 12.53 -12.80 8.41
N THR A 294 12.68 -11.57 7.94
CA THR A 294 11.75 -10.95 6.98
C THR A 294 12.15 -11.25 5.53
N ASN A 295 13.34 -11.80 5.29
CA ASN A 295 13.87 -12.04 3.95
C ASN A 295 13.18 -13.26 3.31
N PHE A 296 12.22 -13.01 2.43
CA PHE A 296 11.53 -14.09 1.74
C PHE A 296 12.44 -14.87 0.77
N GLY A 297 13.57 -14.30 0.33
CA GLY A 297 14.56 -15.04 -0.47
C GLY A 297 15.18 -16.23 0.28
N GLU A 298 15.30 -16.14 1.60
CA GLU A 298 15.77 -17.24 2.45
C GLU A 298 14.70 -18.32 2.65
N ILE A 299 13.42 -17.92 2.60
CA ILE A 299 12.23 -18.76 2.83
C ILE A 299 11.76 -19.45 1.54
N GLY A 300 11.70 -18.71 0.44
CA GLY A 300 11.10 -19.10 -0.84
C GLY A 300 12.08 -19.73 -1.80
N ARG A 301 12.86 -20.72 -1.32
CA ARG A 301 13.82 -21.50 -2.11
C ARG A 301 13.70 -23.00 -1.82
N PRO A 302 14.02 -23.89 -2.77
CA PRO A 302 13.85 -25.34 -2.59
C PRO A 302 14.65 -25.93 -1.42
N ASP A 303 15.82 -25.36 -1.14
CA ASP A 303 16.77 -25.76 -0.10
C ASP A 303 16.56 -24.99 1.22
N ALA A 304 15.43 -24.30 1.39
CA ALA A 304 15.15 -23.54 2.61
C ALA A 304 15.10 -24.48 3.84
N PRO A 305 15.56 -24.02 5.02
CA PRO A 305 15.50 -24.82 6.24
C PRO A 305 14.09 -25.31 6.55
N GLU A 306 13.96 -26.46 7.21
CA GLU A 306 12.65 -27.03 7.58
C GLU A 306 11.77 -26.04 8.36
N SER A 307 12.39 -25.24 9.23
CA SER A 307 11.71 -24.18 10.00
C SER A 307 11.04 -23.11 9.13
N HIS A 308 11.46 -22.95 7.87
CA HIS A 308 10.92 -21.96 6.93
C HIS A 308 9.76 -22.51 6.10
N LYS A 309 9.63 -23.83 5.99
CA LYS A 309 8.61 -24.46 5.13
C LYS A 309 7.19 -24.14 5.56
N LEU A 310 6.93 -24.05 6.86
CA LEU A 310 5.61 -23.67 7.37
C LEU A 310 5.19 -22.27 6.86
N ALA A 311 6.09 -21.29 6.95
CA ALA A 311 5.82 -19.93 6.49
C ALA A 311 5.60 -19.88 4.97
N PHE A 312 6.43 -20.58 4.19
CA PHE A 312 6.27 -20.69 2.75
C PHE A 312 4.92 -21.31 2.37
N ASN A 313 4.57 -22.44 3.00
CA ASN A 313 3.34 -23.16 2.71
C ASN A 313 2.09 -22.33 3.06
N ILE A 314 2.09 -21.61 4.18
CA ILE A 314 0.99 -20.70 4.54
C ILE A 314 0.84 -19.61 3.47
N PHE A 315 1.95 -18.99 3.05
CA PHE A 315 1.89 -17.93 2.04
C PHE A 315 1.36 -18.43 0.69
N VAL A 316 1.85 -19.59 0.23
CA VAL A 316 1.38 -20.24 -1.01
C VAL A 316 -0.11 -20.61 -0.91
N ASP A 317 -0.53 -21.20 0.20
CA ASP A 317 -1.92 -21.61 0.42
C ASP A 317 -2.88 -20.43 0.31
N ARG A 318 -2.60 -19.35 1.06
CA ARG A 318 -3.42 -18.12 1.01
C ARG A 318 -3.43 -17.52 -0.40
N LEU A 319 -2.28 -17.47 -1.06
CA LEU A 319 -2.15 -16.93 -2.40
C LEU A 319 -2.97 -17.72 -3.43
N VAL A 320 -2.89 -19.05 -3.42
CA VAL A 320 -3.67 -19.94 -4.30
C VAL A 320 -5.17 -19.81 -4.03
N GLY A 321 -5.59 -19.72 -2.77
CA GLY A 321 -6.99 -19.47 -2.41
C GLY A 321 -7.54 -18.17 -3.01
N TYR A 322 -6.75 -17.09 -2.95
CA TYR A 322 -7.11 -15.81 -3.57
C TYR A 322 -7.15 -15.87 -5.11
N ILE A 323 -6.20 -16.58 -5.74
CA ILE A 323 -6.21 -16.79 -7.20
C ILE A 323 -7.50 -17.51 -7.63
N GLY A 324 -7.87 -18.59 -6.94
CA GLY A 324 -9.11 -19.32 -7.23
C GLY A 324 -10.36 -18.44 -7.08
N ASN A 325 -10.45 -17.69 -5.98
CA ASN A 325 -11.53 -16.74 -5.75
C ASN A 325 -11.65 -15.72 -6.90
N TYR A 326 -10.53 -15.10 -7.27
CA TYR A 326 -10.52 -14.06 -8.31
C TYR A 326 -10.75 -14.60 -9.71
N TYR A 327 -10.28 -15.80 -10.02
CA TYR A 327 -10.61 -16.49 -11.27
C TYR A 327 -12.13 -16.66 -11.43
N VAL A 328 -12.81 -17.10 -10.36
CA VAL A 328 -14.27 -17.24 -10.34
C VAL A 328 -14.97 -15.88 -10.45
N LYS A 329 -14.51 -14.86 -9.72
CA LYS A 329 -15.07 -13.48 -9.83
C LYS A 329 -14.92 -12.87 -11.23
N LEU A 330 -13.87 -13.25 -11.95
CA LEU A 330 -13.64 -12.88 -13.35
C LEU A 330 -14.43 -13.77 -14.34
N GLY A 331 -15.19 -14.75 -13.86
CA GLY A 331 -15.98 -15.67 -14.69
C GLY A 331 -15.11 -16.55 -15.59
N GLY A 332 -13.89 -16.87 -15.15
CA GLY A 332 -12.90 -17.60 -15.95
C GLY A 332 -12.28 -16.80 -17.10
N GLN A 333 -12.67 -15.55 -17.31
CA GLN A 333 -12.15 -14.68 -18.36
C GLN A 333 -10.93 -13.93 -17.86
N VAL A 334 -9.78 -14.60 -17.87
CA VAL A 334 -8.50 -14.04 -17.42
C VAL A 334 -7.57 -13.95 -18.62
N ASP A 335 -7.06 -12.75 -18.93
CA ASP A 335 -6.04 -12.58 -19.97
C ASP A 335 -4.67 -13.03 -19.45
N ALA A 336 -4.33 -12.66 -18.21
CA ALA A 336 -3.09 -13.09 -17.55
C ALA A 336 -3.16 -13.13 -16.02
N ILE A 337 -2.34 -14.00 -15.44
CA ILE A 337 -1.86 -13.87 -14.06
C ILE A 337 -0.52 -13.14 -14.09
N VAL A 338 -0.36 -12.14 -13.22
CA VAL A 338 0.82 -11.26 -13.24
C VAL A 338 1.50 -11.29 -11.89
N PHE A 339 2.76 -11.71 -11.84
CA PHE A 339 3.61 -11.62 -10.65
C PHE A 339 4.43 -10.33 -10.67
N THR A 340 4.35 -9.54 -9.61
CA THR A 340 5.16 -8.35 -9.43
C THR A 340 5.58 -8.17 -7.96
N GLY A 341 6.23 -7.05 -7.66
CA GLY A 341 6.85 -6.77 -6.38
C GLY A 341 8.16 -7.56 -6.20
N GLY A 342 8.91 -7.21 -5.16
CA GLY A 342 10.24 -7.78 -4.92
C GLY A 342 10.24 -9.32 -4.82
N ILE A 343 9.19 -9.93 -4.27
CA ILE A 343 9.06 -11.39 -4.20
C ILE A 343 8.58 -11.95 -5.55
N GLY A 344 7.54 -11.37 -6.15
CA GLY A 344 6.95 -11.90 -7.39
C GLY A 344 7.91 -11.86 -8.58
N GLN A 345 8.79 -10.85 -8.63
CA GLN A 345 9.81 -10.72 -9.67
C GLN A 345 10.99 -11.68 -9.47
N ASN A 346 11.42 -11.91 -8.22
CA ASN A 346 12.70 -12.59 -7.96
C ASN A 346 12.55 -14.05 -7.52
N SER A 347 11.42 -14.45 -6.91
CA SER A 347 11.25 -15.83 -6.43
C SER A 347 10.75 -16.75 -7.54
N VAL A 348 11.71 -17.32 -8.28
CA VAL A 348 11.45 -18.33 -9.33
C VAL A 348 10.68 -19.53 -8.76
N TYR A 349 11.09 -20.01 -7.58
CA TYR A 349 10.49 -21.16 -6.92
C TYR A 349 9.03 -20.90 -6.51
N LEU A 350 8.73 -19.73 -5.94
CA LEU A 350 7.35 -19.38 -5.59
C LEU A 350 6.44 -19.39 -6.83
N ARG A 351 6.87 -18.74 -7.92
CA ARG A 351 6.08 -18.71 -9.16
C ARG A 351 5.81 -20.11 -9.69
N GLN A 352 6.82 -20.98 -9.65
CA GLN A 352 6.68 -22.37 -10.07
C GLN A 352 5.62 -23.10 -9.25
N VAL A 353 5.74 -23.08 -7.92
CA VAL A 353 4.80 -23.78 -7.02
C VAL A 353 3.38 -23.24 -7.15
N VAL A 354 3.20 -21.93 -7.26
CA VAL A 354 1.87 -21.30 -7.40
C VAL A 354 1.23 -21.71 -8.73
N ILE A 355 1.95 -21.62 -9.85
CA ILE A 355 1.40 -21.98 -11.16
C ILE A 355 1.08 -23.48 -11.22
N GLU A 356 1.93 -24.34 -10.67
CA GLU A 356 1.65 -25.77 -10.57
C GLU A 356 0.35 -26.06 -9.80
N LYS A 357 0.15 -25.40 -8.65
CA LYS A 357 -1.09 -25.55 -7.86
C LYS A 357 -2.33 -24.99 -8.57
N CYS A 358 -2.15 -24.00 -9.43
CA CYS A 358 -3.23 -23.38 -10.20
C CYS A 358 -3.38 -23.93 -11.63
N HIS A 359 -2.70 -25.02 -11.99
CA HIS A 359 -2.72 -25.57 -13.36
C HIS A 359 -4.14 -25.94 -13.84
N CYS A 360 -5.01 -26.34 -12.91
CA CYS A 360 -6.41 -26.67 -13.21
C CYS A 360 -7.23 -25.47 -13.73
N LEU A 361 -6.74 -24.23 -13.53
CA LEU A 361 -7.34 -23.00 -14.03
C LEU A 361 -6.80 -22.59 -15.42
N GLY A 362 -5.92 -23.41 -16.01
CA GLY A 362 -5.31 -23.18 -17.32
C GLY A 362 -4.02 -22.37 -17.30
N PHE A 363 -3.51 -21.97 -16.13
CA PHE A 363 -2.20 -21.33 -16.03
C PHE A 363 -1.08 -22.33 -16.27
N THR A 364 -0.10 -21.94 -17.08
CA THR A 364 1.03 -22.80 -17.43
C THR A 364 2.36 -22.09 -17.18
N LEU A 365 3.44 -22.87 -17.09
CA LEU A 365 4.80 -22.37 -16.86
C LEU A 365 5.77 -22.99 -17.86
N ASP A 366 6.62 -22.16 -18.46
CA ASP A 366 7.85 -22.58 -19.13
C ASP A 366 9.02 -22.41 -18.14
N GLU A 367 9.63 -23.53 -17.75
CA GLU A 367 10.68 -23.53 -16.73
C GLU A 367 11.89 -22.69 -17.13
N ASN A 368 12.31 -22.73 -18.40
CA ASN A 368 13.47 -21.98 -18.87
C ASN A 368 13.23 -20.48 -18.82
N LYS A 369 12.03 -20.03 -19.25
CA LYS A 369 11.64 -18.62 -19.18
C LYS A 369 11.47 -18.16 -17.74
N ASN A 370 10.96 -19.02 -16.86
CA ASN A 370 10.80 -18.68 -15.44
C ASN A 370 12.14 -18.51 -14.71
N GLN A 371 13.15 -19.32 -15.04
CA GLN A 371 14.49 -19.24 -14.47
C GLN A 371 15.26 -17.99 -14.93
N ASN A 372 15.12 -17.63 -16.20
CA ASN A 372 15.83 -16.52 -16.81
C ASN A 372 14.84 -15.51 -17.39
N PRO A 373 14.14 -14.72 -16.54
CA PRO A 373 13.28 -13.68 -17.06
C PRO A 373 14.15 -12.70 -17.86
N VAL A 374 13.93 -12.64 -19.18
CA VAL A 374 14.67 -11.75 -20.09
C VAL A 374 14.52 -10.32 -19.60
N ARG A 375 15.59 -9.51 -19.70
CA ARG A 375 15.55 -8.10 -19.27
C ARG A 375 14.46 -7.33 -20.03
N GLY A 376 13.47 -6.80 -19.31
CA GLY A 376 12.35 -6.05 -19.83
C GLY A 376 11.27 -5.84 -18.76
N SER A 377 10.38 -4.86 -18.96
CA SER A 377 9.34 -4.53 -17.97
C SER A 377 8.28 -5.64 -17.81
N VAL A 378 8.12 -6.52 -18.81
CA VAL A 378 7.23 -7.68 -18.78
C VAL A 378 7.91 -8.88 -19.43
N VAL A 379 7.78 -10.04 -18.79
CA VAL A 379 8.24 -11.33 -19.31
C VAL A 379 7.10 -12.33 -19.28
N ASP A 380 6.86 -13.00 -20.40
CA ASP A 380 5.94 -14.14 -20.46
C ASP A 380 6.68 -15.43 -20.05
N ILE A 381 6.31 -15.95 -18.89
CA ILE A 381 6.88 -17.18 -18.31
C ILE A 381 5.96 -18.40 -18.52
N GLY A 382 4.90 -18.26 -19.31
CA GLY A 382 3.98 -19.35 -19.61
C GLY A 382 4.39 -20.21 -20.81
N LYS A 383 3.73 -21.36 -20.94
CA LYS A 383 3.65 -22.10 -22.21
C LYS A 383 2.66 -21.34 -23.11
N SER A 384 2.85 -21.39 -24.43
CA SER A 384 2.01 -20.64 -25.39
C SER A 384 0.51 -20.84 -25.13
N GLY A 385 -0.27 -19.76 -25.15
CA GLY A 385 -1.73 -19.81 -24.96
C GLY A 385 -2.28 -18.71 -24.06
N LYS A 386 -3.56 -18.87 -23.66
CA LYS A 386 -4.26 -18.03 -22.66
C LYS A 386 -4.89 -18.93 -21.59
N PRO A 387 -4.98 -18.51 -20.32
CA PRO A 387 -4.41 -17.28 -19.76
C PRO A 387 -2.87 -17.30 -19.74
N ARG A 388 -2.24 -16.13 -19.91
CA ARG A 388 -0.78 -16.00 -19.84
C ARG A 388 -0.29 -15.96 -18.40
N SER A 389 0.95 -16.40 -18.18
CA SER A 389 1.65 -16.27 -16.89
C SER A 389 2.78 -15.24 -17.07
N LEU A 390 2.66 -14.08 -16.44
CA LEU A 390 3.55 -12.95 -16.69
C LEU A 390 4.31 -12.56 -15.42
N VAL A 391 5.56 -12.13 -15.58
CA VAL A 391 6.31 -11.38 -14.56
C VAL A 391 6.41 -9.94 -15.03
N CYS A 392 6.13 -8.99 -14.14
CA CYS A 392 6.16 -7.56 -14.45
C CYS A 392 7.00 -6.82 -13.41
N GLU A 393 7.97 -6.03 -13.88
CA GLU A 393 8.60 -5.02 -13.03
C GLU A 393 7.57 -3.94 -12.72
N THR A 394 7.45 -3.49 -11.47
CA THR A 394 6.52 -2.40 -11.11
C THR A 394 7.33 -1.15 -10.84
N ASP A 395 6.87 -0.01 -11.35
CA ASP A 395 7.45 1.30 -11.09
C ASP A 395 6.36 2.27 -10.62
N GLU A 396 6.11 2.26 -9.32
CA GLU A 396 5.12 3.14 -8.67
C GLU A 396 5.53 4.61 -8.78
N ASP A 397 6.83 4.91 -8.71
CA ASP A 397 7.36 6.28 -8.79
C ASP A 397 7.12 6.84 -10.20
N TYR A 398 7.37 6.04 -11.24
CA TYR A 398 7.06 6.43 -12.61
C TYR A 398 5.56 6.61 -12.79
N GLU A 399 4.73 5.71 -12.26
CA GLU A 399 3.28 5.82 -12.40
C GLU A 399 2.73 7.09 -11.75
N MET A 400 3.23 7.47 -10.57
CA MET A 400 2.89 8.75 -9.94
C MET A 400 3.30 9.94 -10.81
N ALA A 401 4.55 9.97 -11.30
CA ALA A 401 5.01 11.05 -12.17
C ALA A 401 4.21 11.12 -13.47
N PHE A 402 3.88 9.97 -14.07
CA PHE A 402 3.12 9.84 -15.31
C PHE A 402 1.71 10.39 -15.13
N ARG A 403 0.99 9.95 -14.09
CA ARG A 403 -0.36 10.42 -13.79
C ARG A 403 -0.37 11.91 -13.42
N GLY A 404 0.60 12.35 -12.62
CA GLY A 404 0.78 13.76 -12.27
C GLY A 404 1.04 14.66 -13.49
N ALA A 405 1.84 14.19 -14.45
CA ALA A 405 2.09 14.89 -15.71
C ALA A 405 0.87 14.91 -16.64
N SER A 406 0.23 13.75 -16.86
CA SER A 406 -0.88 13.58 -17.80
C SER A 406 -2.12 14.35 -17.40
N ALA A 407 -2.50 14.35 -16.12
CA ALA A 407 -3.69 15.06 -15.64
C ALA A 407 -3.58 16.59 -15.72
N ARG A 408 -2.37 17.13 -15.93
CA ARG A 408 -2.08 18.56 -15.76
C ARG A 408 -1.50 19.23 -17.00
N TYR A 409 -1.21 18.47 -18.07
CA TYR A 409 -0.78 19.03 -19.35
C TYR A 409 -1.93 19.59 -20.18
N ASP A 410 -3.13 19.02 -20.03
CA ASP A 410 -4.32 19.41 -20.82
C ASP A 410 -5.13 20.55 -20.14
N ASP A 411 -4.74 20.97 -18.94
CA ASP A 411 -5.37 22.07 -18.21
C ASP A 411 -4.70 23.41 -18.52
N VAL A 412 -5.08 23.99 -19.67
CA VAL A 412 -4.63 25.32 -20.15
C VAL A 412 -5.01 26.45 -19.16
N SER A 413 -5.91 26.18 -18.19
CA SER A 413 -6.40 27.17 -17.23
C SER A 413 -5.42 27.49 -16.09
N LEU A 414 -4.46 26.60 -15.79
CA LEU A 414 -3.49 26.78 -14.70
C LEU A 414 -2.37 27.79 -15.01
N LYS A 415 -2.34 28.39 -16.20
CA LYS A 415 -1.44 29.50 -16.51
C LYS A 415 -1.79 30.79 -15.76
N ASN A 416 -2.96 30.88 -15.12
CA ASN A 416 -3.48 32.11 -14.50
C ASN A 416 -3.82 32.01 -13.00
N THR A 417 -3.26 31.07 -12.25
CA THR A 417 -3.31 31.12 -10.78
C THR A 417 -1.93 31.38 -10.18
N PRO A 418 -1.47 32.63 -10.13
CA PRO A 418 -0.49 33.04 -9.14
C PRO A 418 -1.14 32.98 -7.73
N ASP A 419 -0.36 32.59 -6.73
CA ASP A 419 -0.53 32.93 -5.31
C ASP A 419 -1.55 32.21 -4.39
N ALA A 420 -2.20 31.11 -4.78
CA ALA A 420 -3.13 30.45 -3.83
C ALA A 420 -2.54 29.33 -2.95
N ALA A 421 -1.35 28.81 -3.25
CA ALA A 421 -0.78 27.64 -2.56
C ALA A 421 0.56 28.02 -1.89
N GLY A 422 0.53 28.56 -0.68
CA GLY A 422 1.76 29.10 -0.07
C GLY A 422 1.78 29.18 1.46
N GLN A 423 0.73 29.71 2.08
CA GLN A 423 0.87 30.17 3.48
C GLN A 423 0.23 29.25 4.54
N PHE A 424 -0.55 28.24 4.15
CA PHE A 424 -1.52 27.63 5.09
C PHE A 424 -1.08 26.33 5.79
N LEU A 425 -0.01 25.67 5.34
CA LEU A 425 0.42 24.38 5.91
C LEU A 425 1.03 24.50 7.31
N LEU A 426 1.41 25.72 7.73
CA LEU A 426 2.00 25.99 9.05
C LEU A 426 0.97 26.17 10.18
N ASP A 427 -0.24 26.65 9.86
CA ASP A 427 -1.29 26.94 10.86
C ASP A 427 -2.07 25.69 11.29
N GLY A 428 -2.10 24.65 10.45
CA GLY A 428 -2.83 23.40 10.70
C GLY A 428 -2.15 22.47 11.70
N ALA A 429 -0.82 22.31 11.57
CA ALA A 429 -0.04 21.40 12.40
C ALA A 429 0.11 21.86 13.86
N THR A 430 -0.14 23.15 14.15
CA THR A 430 0.08 23.76 15.48
C THR A 430 -1.20 23.95 16.31
N LYS A 431 -2.40 23.73 15.76
CA LYS A 431 -3.68 23.93 16.48
C LYS A 431 -4.60 22.71 16.41
N ARG A 432 -4.37 21.70 17.27
CA ARG A 432 -5.46 20.77 17.64
C ARG A 432 -6.22 21.30 18.86
N ARG A 433 -7.54 21.49 18.69
CA ARG A 433 -8.51 21.64 19.77
C ARG A 433 -8.49 20.35 20.62
N GLN A 434 -8.54 20.51 21.94
CA GLN A 434 -8.75 19.40 22.87
C GLN A 434 -10.05 18.65 22.52
N PRO A 435 -10.10 17.31 22.64
CA PRO A 435 -11.36 16.60 22.52
C PRO A 435 -12.27 17.01 23.69
N SER A 436 -13.45 17.51 23.35
CA SER A 436 -14.50 17.83 24.32
C SER A 436 -14.93 16.55 25.03
N SER A 437 -14.69 16.48 26.33
CA SER A 437 -15.27 15.47 27.21
C SER A 437 -16.78 15.73 27.31
N SER A 438 -17.59 14.95 26.61
CA SER A 438 -19.03 14.85 26.86
C SER A 438 -19.39 13.37 27.04
N SER A 439 -19.09 12.84 28.22
CA SER A 439 -19.73 11.66 28.77
C SER A 439 -20.78 12.12 29.78
N GLU A 440 -21.97 12.44 29.30
CA GLU A 440 -23.15 12.55 30.16
C GLU A 440 -24.20 11.57 29.62
N PHE A 441 -24.35 10.44 30.31
CA PHE A 441 -25.62 9.74 30.39
C PHE A 441 -25.71 9.05 31.77
N ILE A 442 -26.45 9.74 32.66
CA ILE A 442 -27.59 9.26 33.44
C ILE A 442 -27.52 7.83 34.01
N GLY A 443 -27.65 7.74 35.34
CA GLY A 443 -28.47 6.72 35.97
C GLY A 443 -27.78 5.83 37.00
N GLN A 444 -27.44 6.39 38.16
CA GLN A 444 -27.27 5.59 39.38
C GLN A 444 -28.59 4.90 39.73
N SER A 445 -28.59 3.58 39.81
CA SER A 445 -29.51 2.86 40.70
C SER A 445 -28.72 1.84 41.52
N SER A 446 -28.72 2.10 42.82
CA SER A 446 -28.23 1.25 43.88
C SER A 446 -29.12 0.02 44.04
N PHE A 447 -28.55 -1.19 44.02
CA PHE A 447 -29.17 -2.32 44.72
C PHE A 447 -28.13 -3.15 45.47
N THR A 448 -28.45 -3.30 46.74
CA THR A 448 -27.79 -4.01 47.84
C THR A 448 -27.63 -5.51 47.58
N LYS A 449 -26.48 -6.03 48.01
CA LYS A 449 -26.23 -7.46 48.24
C LYS A 449 -27.24 -8.01 49.25
N HIS A 450 -27.99 -9.06 48.89
CA HIS A 450 -28.55 -10.03 49.84
C HIS A 450 -28.31 -11.45 49.32
N SER A 451 -28.08 -12.33 50.29
CA SER A 451 -27.56 -13.69 50.24
C SER A 451 -28.58 -14.77 49.86
N MET A 452 -28.05 -15.85 49.27
CA MET A 452 -28.47 -17.27 49.28
C MET A 452 -29.93 -17.63 49.59
N VAL A 453 -30.58 -18.31 48.64
CA VAL A 453 -31.37 -19.54 48.88
C VAL A 453 -31.24 -20.46 47.65
N GLU A 454 -30.89 -21.72 47.89
CA GLU A 454 -30.97 -22.83 46.93
C GLU A 454 -32.43 -23.14 46.58
N GLU A 455 -32.75 -23.32 45.30
CA GLU A 455 -33.88 -24.16 44.93
C GLU A 455 -33.58 -24.93 43.64
N LYS A 456 -33.60 -26.26 43.77
CA LYS A 456 -33.52 -27.22 42.68
C LYS A 456 -34.85 -27.22 41.92
N SER A 457 -34.81 -26.96 40.63
CA SER A 457 -35.88 -27.38 39.72
C SER A 457 -35.29 -27.94 38.44
N VAL A 458 -35.42 -29.25 38.30
CA VAL A 458 -35.22 -30.01 37.06
C VAL A 458 -36.28 -29.57 36.07
N VAL A 459 -35.87 -29.05 34.92
CA VAL A 459 -36.74 -28.93 33.73
C VAL A 459 -35.96 -29.43 32.52
N ASN A 460 -36.39 -30.60 32.05
CA ASN A 460 -36.08 -31.14 30.74
C ASN A 460 -36.50 -30.13 29.67
N VAL A 461 -35.57 -29.71 28.80
CA VAL A 461 -35.93 -29.09 27.52
C VAL A 461 -35.29 -29.89 26.40
N SER A 462 -36.18 -30.50 25.64
CA SER A 462 -35.97 -31.27 24.42
C SER A 462 -35.27 -30.41 23.35
N TRP A 463 -34.33 -31.02 22.65
CA TRP A 463 -33.75 -30.49 21.42
C TRP A 463 -34.81 -30.51 20.31
N SER A 464 -35.41 -29.35 20.03
CA SER A 464 -36.12 -29.10 18.78
C SER A 464 -35.10 -28.69 17.72
N ILE A 465 -34.76 -29.63 16.84
CA ILE A 465 -34.06 -29.38 15.58
C ILE A 465 -35.01 -28.59 14.69
N HIS A 466 -34.86 -27.27 14.62
CA HIS A 466 -35.48 -26.48 13.56
C HIS A 466 -34.68 -26.66 12.28
N ARG A 467 -35.19 -27.55 11.41
CA ARG A 467 -34.92 -27.48 9.98
C ARG A 467 -35.75 -26.32 9.40
N GLY A 468 -35.08 -25.23 9.07
CA GLY A 468 -35.64 -24.14 8.29
C GLY A 468 -34.51 -23.39 7.62
N TRP A 469 -34.15 -23.80 6.41
CA TRP A 469 -33.31 -23.01 5.50
C TRP A 469 -34.26 -22.19 4.63
N ILE A 470 -34.38 -20.88 4.90
CA ILE A 470 -34.86 -19.87 3.94
C ILE A 470 -34.06 -18.60 4.18
#